data_AF-Q03G50-F1
#
_entry.id   AF-Q03G50-F1
#
_cell.length_a   1.000
_cell.length_b   1.000
_cell.length_c   1.000
_cell.angle_alpha   90.00
_cell.angle_beta   90.00
_cell.angle_gamma   90.00
#
_symmetry.space_group_name_H-M   'P 1'
#
loop_
_entity.id
_entity.type
_entity.pdbx_description
1 polymer ?
#
loop_
_entity_poly.entity_id
_entity_poly.type
_entity_poly.pdbx_seq_one_letter_code
_entity_poly.pdbx_strand_id
1 'polypeptide(L)'
;MAYMDYYEYQAIMKENGYVESEAVKIFLKRAAAFNNRKKIFMKQELSDRNNGVLLEYIHKTELQRQKAVWDAIDCAEIEKRQGFYFIERSGGDKFMAVMITQYEGDLSRMTAIEKATYKYFELIDEMRKRAEKGQLAN
;
A
#
# COMPACT_ATOMS: atom_id res chain seq x y z
N MET A 1 2.90 -9.18 19.98
CA MET A 1 3.42 -8.37 18.86
C MET A 1 3.10 -6.93 19.15
N ALA A 2 4.10 -6.09 19.41
CA ALA A 2 3.90 -4.64 19.53
C ALA A 2 3.46 -4.11 18.17
N TYR A 3 2.41 -3.29 18.16
CA TYR A 3 1.68 -2.91 16.96
C TYR A 3 2.33 -1.67 16.30
N MET A 4 2.69 -1.77 15.01
CA MET A 4 3.48 -0.76 14.31
C MET A 4 2.87 0.64 14.40
N ASP A 5 3.57 1.55 15.07
CA ASP A 5 3.22 2.96 15.16
C ASP A 5 3.90 3.80 14.06
N TYR A 6 3.51 5.08 13.96
CA TYR A 6 4.05 5.98 12.94
C TYR A 6 5.56 6.26 13.10
N TYR A 7 6.07 6.30 14.34
CA TYR A 7 7.48 6.45 14.65
C TYR A 7 8.28 5.21 14.26
N GLU A 8 7.74 4.01 14.48
CA GLU A 8 8.37 2.76 14.02
C GLU A 8 8.48 2.71 12.50
N TYR A 9 7.42 3.12 11.79
CA TYR A 9 7.45 3.29 10.33
C TYR A 9 8.55 4.30 9.90
N GLN A 10 8.60 5.48 10.53
CA GLN A 10 9.62 6.49 10.21
C GLN A 10 11.05 6.01 10.50
N ALA A 11 11.24 5.26 11.59
CA ALA A 11 12.54 4.69 11.94
C ALA A 11 13.01 3.71 10.86
N ILE A 12 12.14 2.79 10.42
CA ILE A 12 12.45 1.82 9.36
C ILE A 12 12.76 2.53 8.04
N MET A 13 11.94 3.50 7.65
CA MET A 13 12.16 4.27 6.41
C MET A 13 13.50 5.01 6.45
N LYS A 14 13.85 5.62 7.59
CA LYS A 14 15.09 6.37 7.76
C LYS A 14 16.32 5.45 7.80
N GLU A 15 16.26 4.37 8.56
CA GLU A 15 17.35 3.40 8.70
C GLU A 15 17.73 2.79 7.35
N ASN A 16 16.72 2.48 6.54
CA ASN A 16 16.92 1.88 5.23
C ASN A 16 17.08 2.92 4.11
N GLY A 17 17.01 4.23 4.40
CA GLY A 17 17.10 5.28 3.39
C GLY A 17 16.03 5.16 2.29
N TYR A 18 14.82 4.74 2.66
CA TYR A 18 13.67 4.66 1.79
C TYR A 18 13.03 6.04 1.60
N VAL A 19 12.34 6.23 0.47
CA VAL A 19 11.70 7.50 0.10
C VAL A 19 10.18 7.33 0.09
N GLU A 20 9.45 8.32 0.60
CA GLU A 20 8.00 8.37 0.52
C GLU A 20 7.53 8.79 -0.87
N SER A 21 7.50 7.83 -1.79
CA SER A 21 6.96 8.02 -3.13
C SER A 21 5.43 8.18 -3.14
N GLU A 22 4.86 8.60 -4.26
CA GLU A 22 3.42 8.69 -4.47
C GLU A 22 2.75 7.32 -4.33
N ALA A 23 3.45 6.23 -4.69
CA ALA A 23 2.96 4.87 -4.46
C ALA A 23 2.90 4.55 -2.95
N VAL A 24 3.97 4.84 -2.21
CA VAL A 24 4.04 4.69 -0.74
C VAL A 24 2.95 5.52 -0.07
N LYS A 25 2.72 6.76 -0.52
CA LYS A 25 1.66 7.64 0.02
C LYS A 25 0.26 7.09 -0.17
N ILE A 26 -0.02 6.33 -1.23
CA ILE A 26 -1.34 5.71 -1.42
C ILE A 26 -1.60 4.65 -0.35
N PHE A 27 -0.60 3.83 -0.03
CA PHE A 27 -0.70 2.85 1.05
C PHE A 27 -0.85 3.53 2.42
N LEU A 28 -0.13 4.63 2.68
CA LEU A 28 -0.32 5.42 3.89
C LEU A 28 -1.71 6.06 3.98
N LYS A 29 -2.26 6.58 2.86
CA LYS A 29 -3.64 7.09 2.81
C LYS A 29 -4.66 5.99 3.12
N ARG A 30 -4.42 4.78 2.65
CA ARG A 30 -5.23 3.60 2.98
C ARG A 30 -5.14 3.25 4.46
N ALA A 31 -3.95 3.24 5.05
CA ALA A 31 -3.78 3.06 6.49
C ALA A 31 -4.53 4.13 7.30
N ALA A 32 -4.46 5.41 6.87
CA ALA A 32 -5.20 6.49 7.50
C ALA A 32 -6.73 6.29 7.40
N ALA A 33 -7.23 5.78 6.27
CA ALA A 33 -8.64 5.46 6.10
C ALA A 33 -9.12 4.37 7.07
N PHE A 34 -8.34 3.30 7.26
CA PHE A 34 -8.62 2.28 8.28
C PHE A 34 -8.56 2.85 9.69
N ASN A 35 -7.61 3.71 10.00
CA ASN A 35 -7.54 4.38 11.31
C ASN A 35 -8.78 5.25 11.59
N ASN A 36 -9.27 5.98 10.58
CA ASN A 36 -10.49 6.76 10.70
C ASN A 36 -11.71 5.86 10.94
N ARG A 37 -11.79 4.72 10.22
CA ARG A 37 -12.86 3.72 10.41
C ARG A 37 -12.82 3.12 11.82
N LYS A 38 -11.64 2.80 12.34
CA LYS A 38 -11.44 2.36 13.73
C LYS A 38 -11.96 3.40 14.73
N LYS A 39 -11.65 4.68 14.54
CA LYS A 39 -12.14 5.76 15.42
C LYS A 39 -13.67 5.86 15.44
N ILE A 40 -14.34 5.60 14.31
CA ILE A 40 -15.80 5.54 14.24
C ILE A 40 -16.34 4.38 15.08
N PHE A 41 -15.76 3.18 14.93
CA PHE A 41 -16.16 2.01 15.73
C PHE A 41 -15.88 2.20 17.23
N MET A 42 -14.75 2.78 17.61
CA MET A 42 -14.45 3.10 19.01
C MET A 42 -15.44 4.11 19.61
N LYS A 43 -15.92 5.09 18.82
CA LYS A 43 -16.98 6.00 19.28
C LYS A 43 -18.30 5.28 19.52
N GLN A 44 -18.63 4.27 18.70
CA GLN A 44 -19.83 3.45 18.89
C GLN A 44 -19.72 2.54 20.12
N GLU A 45 -18.52 2.05 20.45
CA GLU A 45 -18.28 1.24 21.65
C GLU A 45 -18.60 2.02 22.94
N LEU A 46 -18.39 3.34 22.95
CA LEU A 46 -18.78 4.19 24.08
C LEU A 46 -20.30 4.20 24.33
N SER A 47 -21.10 3.98 23.27
CA SER A 47 -22.56 3.95 23.31
C SER A 47 -23.12 2.53 23.50
N ASP A 48 -22.43 1.50 23.01
CA ASP A 48 -22.81 0.08 23.11
C ASP A 48 -21.66 -0.72 23.74
N ARG A 49 -21.53 -0.58 25.07
CA ARG A 49 -20.43 -1.17 25.85
C ARG A 49 -20.55 -2.70 25.83
N ASN A 50 -19.41 -3.39 25.67
CA ASN A 50 -19.28 -4.86 25.59
C ASN A 50 -19.90 -5.52 24.34
N ASN A 51 -20.08 -4.80 23.25
CA ASN A 51 -20.40 -5.44 21.97
C ASN A 51 -19.18 -6.21 21.41
N GLY A 52 -19.15 -7.53 21.64
CA GLY A 52 -18.06 -8.40 21.20
C GLY A 52 -17.83 -8.40 19.68
N VAL A 53 -18.89 -8.20 18.89
CA VAL A 53 -18.78 -8.08 17.43
C VAL A 53 -18.07 -6.78 17.06
N LEU A 54 -18.42 -5.67 17.70
CA LEU A 54 -17.78 -4.38 17.44
C LEU A 54 -16.27 -4.40 17.78
N LEU A 55 -15.90 -5.05 18.88
CA LEU A 55 -14.49 -5.24 19.27
C LEU A 55 -13.71 -6.06 18.23
N GLU A 56 -14.33 -7.10 17.66
CA GLU A 56 -13.73 -7.88 16.57
C GLU A 56 -13.51 -7.03 15.30
N TYR A 57 -14.48 -6.20 14.93
CA TYR A 57 -14.34 -5.27 13.80
C TYR A 57 -13.26 -4.21 14.03
N ILE A 58 -13.12 -3.68 15.26
CA ILE A 58 -12.03 -2.78 15.65
C ILE A 58 -10.68 -3.46 15.46
N HIS A 59 -10.54 -4.70 15.95
CA HIS A 59 -9.31 -5.48 15.82
C HIS A 59 -8.97 -5.78 14.35
N LYS A 60 -9.96 -6.21 13.56
CA LYS A 60 -9.80 -6.47 12.12
C LYS A 60 -9.35 -5.21 11.36
N THR A 61 -9.94 -4.06 11.68
CA THR A 61 -9.58 -2.78 11.07
C THR A 61 -8.15 -2.36 11.44
N GLU A 62 -7.73 -2.63 12.67
CA GLU A 62 -6.36 -2.38 13.13
C GLU A 62 -5.34 -3.27 12.39
N LEU A 63 -5.64 -4.55 12.20
CA LEU A 63 -4.81 -5.46 11.39
C LEU A 63 -4.68 -4.97 9.94
N GLN A 64 -5.78 -4.51 9.33
CA GLN A 64 -5.77 -3.96 7.97
C GLN A 64 -4.96 -2.67 7.87
N ARG A 65 -5.04 -1.78 8.88
CA ARG A 65 -4.19 -0.59 8.96
C ARG A 65 -2.72 -0.98 8.94
N GLN A 66 -2.31 -1.92 9.79
CA GLN A 66 -0.92 -2.34 9.91
C GLN A 66 -0.40 -3.00 8.64
N LYS A 67 -1.21 -3.86 8.03
CA LYS A 67 -0.90 -4.44 6.74
C LYS A 67 -0.62 -3.34 5.70
N ALA A 68 -1.46 -2.30 5.63
CA ALA A 68 -1.23 -1.20 4.71
C ALA A 68 0.04 -0.38 5.01
N VAL A 69 0.49 -0.28 6.27
CA VAL A 69 1.77 0.35 6.61
C VAL A 69 2.95 -0.51 6.17
N TRP A 70 2.88 -1.82 6.37
CA TRP A 70 3.88 -2.76 5.86
C TRP A 70 3.93 -2.78 4.33
N ASP A 71 2.77 -2.80 3.67
CA ASP A 71 2.68 -2.70 2.21
C ASP A 71 3.37 -1.40 1.70
N ALA A 72 3.32 -0.32 2.48
CA ALA A 72 4.02 0.94 2.16
C ALA A 72 5.54 0.80 2.27
N ILE A 73 6.04 0.12 3.31
CA ILE A 73 7.47 -0.16 3.50
C ILE A 73 7.97 -1.08 2.39
N ASP A 74 7.24 -2.15 2.08
CA ASP A 74 7.56 -3.09 1.01
C ASP A 74 7.60 -2.38 -0.34
N CYS A 75 6.65 -1.46 -0.60
CA CYS A 75 6.65 -0.63 -1.80
C CYS A 75 7.93 0.19 -1.91
N ALA A 76 8.32 0.88 -0.83
CA ALA A 76 9.52 1.71 -0.81
C ALA A 76 10.80 0.89 -0.99
N GLU A 77 10.84 -0.32 -0.43
CA GLU A 77 11.94 -1.26 -0.63
C GLU A 77 12.03 -1.71 -2.09
N ILE A 78 10.91 -2.08 -2.71
CA ILE A 78 10.85 -2.51 -4.11
C ILE A 78 11.32 -1.38 -5.02
N GLU A 79 10.83 -0.15 -4.83
CA GLU A 79 11.23 1.02 -5.64
C GLU A 79 12.73 1.29 -5.50
N LYS A 80 13.29 1.20 -4.29
CA LYS A 80 14.73 1.34 -4.07
C LYS A 80 15.53 0.25 -4.77
N ARG A 81 15.08 -1.01 -4.71
CA ARG A 81 15.75 -2.15 -5.37
C ARG A 81 15.71 -2.05 -6.89
N GLN A 82 14.60 -1.59 -7.46
CA GLN A 82 14.42 -1.50 -8.90
C GLN A 82 14.99 -0.20 -9.50
N GLY A 83 15.22 0.82 -8.67
CA GLY A 83 15.82 2.09 -9.08
C GLY A 83 14.85 3.02 -9.82
N PHE A 84 13.56 2.69 -9.86
CA PHE A 84 12.50 3.56 -10.39
C PHE A 84 11.27 3.54 -9.48
N TYR A 85 10.48 4.60 -9.57
CA TYR A 85 9.24 4.76 -8.81
C TYR A 85 8.05 4.30 -9.65
N PHE A 86 7.07 3.64 -9.04
CA PHE A 86 5.94 3.08 -9.78
C PHE A 86 5.06 4.19 -10.37
N ILE A 87 4.83 5.26 -9.62
CA ILE A 87 3.94 6.35 -10.01
C ILE A 87 4.71 7.58 -10.48
N GLU A 88 5.75 8.02 -9.75
CA GLU A 88 6.48 9.21 -10.14
C GLU A 88 7.18 9.05 -11.48
N ARG A 89 7.16 10.14 -12.26
CA ARG A 89 7.85 10.25 -13.56
C ARG A 89 7.44 9.17 -14.57
N SER A 90 6.24 8.62 -14.44
CA SER A 90 5.71 7.54 -15.30
C SER A 90 6.59 6.29 -15.27
N GLY A 91 7.20 5.95 -14.13
CA GLY A 91 8.15 4.84 -14.05
C GLY A 91 7.49 3.49 -14.38
N GLY A 92 6.25 3.26 -13.96
CA GLY A 92 5.48 2.08 -14.38
C GLY A 92 5.18 2.04 -15.88
N ASP A 93 4.80 3.17 -16.50
CA ASP A 93 4.57 3.23 -17.96
C ASP A 93 5.88 3.03 -18.74
N LYS A 94 7.00 3.55 -18.23
CA LYS A 94 8.33 3.37 -18.82
C LYS A 94 8.80 1.93 -18.69
N PHE A 95 8.56 1.29 -17.55
CA PHE A 95 8.80 -0.13 -17.37
C PHE A 95 8.00 -0.93 -18.41
N MET A 96 6.72 -0.61 -18.58
CA MET A 96 5.88 -1.25 -19.61
C MET A 96 6.38 -1.01 -21.03
N ALA A 97 6.82 0.21 -21.36
CA ALA A 97 7.40 0.52 -22.66
C ALA A 97 8.66 -0.30 -22.94
N VAL A 98 9.55 -0.46 -21.95
CA VAL A 98 10.75 -1.31 -22.06
C VAL A 98 10.35 -2.77 -22.25
N MET A 99 9.39 -3.29 -21.48
CA MET A 99 8.94 -4.68 -21.59
C MET A 99 8.28 -4.99 -22.94
N ILE A 100 7.43 -4.08 -23.44
CA ILE A 100 6.82 -4.19 -24.78
C ILE A 100 7.90 -4.19 -25.86
N THR A 101 8.93 -3.35 -25.73
CA THR A 101 10.04 -3.29 -26.68
C THR A 101 10.92 -4.55 -26.62
N GLN A 102 11.25 -5.01 -25.42
CA GLN A 102 12.12 -6.17 -25.18
C GLN A 102 11.48 -7.49 -25.65
N TYR A 103 10.16 -7.62 -25.49
CA TYR A 103 9.43 -8.83 -25.87
C TYR A 103 8.63 -8.69 -27.16
N GLU A 104 8.84 -7.62 -27.94
CA GLU A 104 8.12 -7.34 -29.19
C GLU A 104 6.57 -7.40 -29.04
N GLY A 105 6.08 -7.03 -27.85
CA GLY A 105 4.66 -7.12 -27.49
C GLY A 105 4.19 -8.48 -26.95
N ASP A 106 5.04 -9.53 -26.94
CA ASP A 106 4.73 -10.83 -26.36
C ASP A 106 5.09 -10.91 -24.87
N LEU A 107 4.24 -10.29 -24.04
CA LEU A 107 4.38 -10.27 -22.58
C LEU A 107 4.29 -11.65 -21.91
N SER A 108 3.92 -12.71 -22.64
CA SER A 108 3.93 -14.08 -22.11
C SER A 108 5.35 -14.57 -21.79
N ARG A 109 6.36 -14.00 -22.47
CA ARG A 109 7.78 -14.31 -22.33
C ARG A 109 8.47 -13.62 -21.15
N MET A 110 7.76 -12.73 -20.46
CA MET A 110 8.27 -12.07 -19.26
C MET A 110 8.67 -13.12 -18.21
N THR A 111 9.80 -12.86 -17.56
CA THR A 111 10.29 -13.64 -16.44
C THR A 111 9.30 -13.56 -15.26
N ALA A 112 9.42 -14.49 -14.32
CA ALA A 112 8.55 -14.49 -13.14
C ALA A 112 8.67 -13.19 -12.32
N ILE A 113 9.86 -12.59 -12.28
CA ILE A 113 10.13 -11.34 -11.56
C ILE A 113 9.44 -10.16 -12.27
N GLU A 114 9.59 -10.04 -13.58
CA GLU A 114 8.96 -8.96 -14.35
C GLU A 114 7.42 -9.07 -14.31
N LYS A 115 6.87 -10.28 -14.36
CA LYS A 115 5.42 -10.52 -14.17
C LYS A 115 4.95 -10.11 -12.77
N ALA A 116 5.76 -10.34 -11.74
CA ALA A 116 5.43 -9.91 -10.38
C ALA A 116 5.44 -8.39 -10.26
N THR A 117 6.46 -7.73 -10.81
CA THR A 117 6.56 -6.26 -10.86
C THR A 117 5.39 -5.64 -11.64
N TYR A 118 5.00 -6.25 -12.76
CA TYR A 118 3.84 -5.83 -13.55
C TYR A 118 2.54 -5.89 -12.73
N LYS A 119 2.24 -7.04 -12.11
CA LYS A 119 1.05 -7.20 -11.26
C LYS A 119 1.05 -6.24 -10.08
N TYR A 120 2.22 -5.94 -9.54
CA TYR A 120 2.36 -4.99 -8.45
C TYR A 120 2.07 -3.55 -8.90
N PHE A 121 2.53 -3.17 -10.09
CA PHE A 121 2.16 -1.89 -10.70
C PHE A 121 0.65 -1.79 -10.98
N GLU A 122 0.02 -2.82 -11.55
CA GLU A 122 -1.44 -2.84 -11.76
C GLU A 122 -2.21 -2.65 -10.45
N LEU A 123 -1.76 -3.33 -9.38
CA LEU A 123 -2.36 -3.17 -8.05
C LEU A 123 -2.25 -1.72 -7.55
N ILE A 124 -1.09 -1.10 -7.69
CA ILE A 124 -0.86 0.29 -7.29
C ILE A 124 -1.73 1.25 -8.12
N ASP A 125 -1.85 1.05 -9.43
CA ASP A 125 -2.68 1.86 -10.32
C ASP A 125 -4.18 1.70 -9.99
N GLU A 126 -4.63 0.49 -9.71
CA GLU A 126 -5.99 0.26 -9.21
C GLU A 126 -6.23 0.98 -7.87
N MET A 127 -5.28 0.89 -6.94
CA MET A 127 -5.38 1.57 -5.65
C MET A 127 -5.40 3.08 -5.82
N ARG A 128 -4.63 3.64 -6.75
CA ARG A 128 -4.67 5.05 -7.13
C ARG A 128 -6.05 5.44 -7.66
N LYS A 129 -6.61 4.69 -8.61
CA LYS A 129 -7.96 4.92 -9.16
C LYS A 129 -9.04 4.84 -8.08
N ARG A 130 -8.92 3.92 -7.11
CA ARG A 130 -9.82 3.84 -5.96
C ARG A 130 -9.64 5.03 -5.01
N ALA A 131 -8.42 5.53 -4.84
CA ALA A 131 -8.12 6.75 -4.09
C ALA A 131 -8.82 7.97 -4.69
N GLU A 132 -8.72 8.15 -6.00
CA GLU A 132 -9.36 9.24 -6.73
C GLU A 132 -10.89 9.18 -6.64
N LYS A 133 -11.46 7.98 -6.54
CA LYS A 133 -12.89 7.73 -6.33
C LYS A 133 -13.34 7.76 -4.85
N GLY A 134 -12.42 7.97 -3.90
CA GLY A 134 -12.73 8.00 -2.46
C GLY A 134 -13.00 6.64 -1.81
N GLN A 135 -12.63 5.52 -2.45
CA GLN A 135 -12.97 4.15 -2.04
C GLN A 135 -11.80 3.39 -1.37
N LEU A 136 -10.96 4.07 -0.59
CA LEU A 136 -9.74 3.49 -0.01
C LEU A 136 -9.98 2.48 1.13
N ALA A 137 -11.16 2.54 1.76
CA ALA A 137 -11.51 1.72 2.93
C ALA A 137 -12.45 0.55 2.64
N ASN A 138 -12.79 0.32 1.36
CA ASN A 138 -13.69 -0.75 0.92
C ASN A 138 -12.98 -2.10 0.79
#